data_AF-A0A0C2TTB0-F1
#
_entry.id   AF-A0A0C2TTB0-F1
#
_cell.length_a   1.000
_cell.length_b   1.000
_cell.length_c   1.000
_cell.angle_alpha   90.00
_cell.angle_beta   90.00
_cell.angle_gamma   90.00
#
_symmetry.space_group_name_H-M   'P 1'
#
loop_
_entity.id
_entity.type
_entity.pdbx_description
1 polymer ?
#
loop_
_entity_poly.entity_id
_entity_poly.type
_entity_poly.pdbx_seq_one_letter_code
_entity_poly.pdbx_strand_id
1 'polypeptide(L)'
;MTFLAVLVARLSIARLSYAYAEDNFHLDDAMLMNVSEFELHRKLRGMRSLFKFEPHIDLHHRSFLDFLQDPSRSCRFYISQENAQRRYLGLITDSVVQFAEKTIDQPN
;
A
#
# COMPACT_ATOMS: atom_id res chain seq x y z
N MET A 1 2.99 -12.30 -4.16
CA MET A 1 2.82 -11.12 -5.04
C MET A 1 1.95 -10.10 -4.33
N THR A 2 2.43 -8.97 -3.82
CA THR A 2 3.76 -8.51 -3.40
C THR A 2 3.44 -7.21 -2.69
N PHE A 3 3.90 -7.04 -1.44
CA PHE A 3 3.83 -5.80 -0.66
C PHE A 3 3.95 -4.51 -1.50
N LEU A 4 4.88 -4.54 -2.47
CA LEU A 4 5.09 -3.53 -3.49
C LEU A 4 3.84 -3.13 -4.30
N ALA A 5 3.00 -4.08 -4.72
CA ALA A 5 1.83 -3.81 -5.56
C ALA A 5 0.72 -3.07 -4.80
N VAL A 6 0.52 -3.39 -3.52
CA VAL A 6 -0.43 -2.68 -2.64
C VAL A 6 0.02 -1.24 -2.43
N LEU A 7 1.32 -1.08 -2.18
CA LEU A 7 1.92 0.20 -1.91
C LEU A 7 1.96 1.09 -3.17
N VAL A 8 2.22 0.50 -4.33
CA VAL A 8 2.08 1.14 -5.65
C VAL A 8 0.63 1.52 -5.95
N ALA A 9 -0.35 0.67 -5.61
CA ALA A 9 -1.77 0.98 -5.75
C ALA A 9 -2.15 2.22 -4.93
N ARG A 10 -1.77 2.23 -3.65
CA ARG A 10 -2.01 3.34 -2.73
C ARG A 10 -1.41 4.65 -3.25
N LEU A 11 -0.14 4.63 -3.66
CA LEU A 11 0.53 5.81 -4.22
C LEU A 11 -0.10 6.29 -5.53
N SER A 12 -0.64 5.38 -6.33
CA SER A 12 -1.37 5.72 -7.56
C SER A 12 -2.73 6.39 -7.27
N ILE A 13 -3.34 6.12 -6.12
CA ILE A 13 -4.61 6.71 -5.66
C ILE A 13 -4.35 8.04 -4.93
N ALA A 14 -3.33 8.12 -4.07
CA ALA A 14 -2.92 9.33 -3.36
C ALA A 14 -2.57 10.49 -4.31
N ARG A 15 -2.30 10.18 -5.59
CA ARG A 15 -2.22 11.12 -6.72
C ARG A 15 -3.44 12.05 -6.84
N LEU A 16 -4.57 11.73 -6.20
CA LEU A 16 -5.84 12.48 -6.20
C LEU A 16 -6.15 13.22 -4.89
N SER A 17 -5.40 13.00 -3.80
CA SER A 17 -5.66 13.63 -2.48
C SER A 17 -4.44 14.39 -1.98
N TYR A 18 -4.09 15.50 -2.64
CA TYR A 18 -3.04 16.41 -2.19
C TYR A 18 -3.49 17.40 -1.11
N ALA A 19 -4.68 17.23 -0.54
CA ALA A 19 -5.19 18.09 0.51
C ALA A 19 -5.54 17.20 1.71
N TYR A 20 -4.94 17.51 2.86
CA TYR A 20 -5.15 16.87 4.15
C TYR A 20 -4.53 15.49 4.29
N ALA A 21 -3.45 15.38 5.07
CA ALA A 21 -3.52 14.66 6.33
C ALA A 21 -2.11 14.52 6.95
N GLU A 22 -1.96 15.03 8.17
CA GLU A 22 -0.96 14.59 9.15
C GLU A 22 -1.31 13.18 9.69
N ASP A 23 -1.76 12.26 8.83
CA ASP A 23 -2.26 10.96 9.28
C ASP A 23 -1.13 9.93 9.42
N ASN A 24 -1.28 9.10 10.44
CA ASN A 24 -0.44 7.97 10.79
C ASN A 24 -0.59 6.82 9.78
N PHE A 25 -0.34 7.11 8.51
CA PHE A 25 -0.51 6.22 7.37
C PHE A 25 0.21 4.88 7.50
N HIS A 26 1.26 4.83 8.32
CA HIS A 26 2.00 3.62 8.67
C HIS A 26 1.12 2.59 9.41
N LEU A 27 0.24 3.04 10.31
CA LEU A 27 -0.65 2.17 11.06
C LEU A 27 -1.72 1.57 10.15
N ASP A 28 -2.31 2.40 9.29
CA ASP A 28 -3.31 1.98 8.31
C ASP A 28 -2.71 1.00 7.29
N ASP A 29 -1.50 1.26 6.81
CA ASP A 29 -0.79 0.35 5.90
C ASP A 29 -0.48 -0.99 6.57
N ALA A 30 -0.07 -0.97 7.84
CA ALA A 30 0.19 -2.18 8.60
C ALA A 30 -1.11 -3.01 8.76
N MET A 31 -2.22 -2.35 9.11
CA MET A 31 -3.54 -2.96 9.25
C MET A 31 -4.03 -3.55 7.93
N LEU A 32 -4.00 -2.78 6.83
CA LEU A 32 -4.43 -3.23 5.50
C LEU A 32 -3.61 -4.41 4.98
N MET A 33 -2.32 -4.46 5.32
CA MET A 33 -1.45 -5.56 4.93
C MET A 33 -1.49 -6.73 5.92
N ASN A 34 -2.26 -6.61 7.01
CA ASN A 34 -2.33 -7.55 8.11
C ASN A 34 -0.94 -7.94 8.64
N VAL A 35 -0.08 -6.94 8.85
CA VAL A 35 1.26 -7.10 9.43
C VAL A 35 1.42 -6.15 10.62
N SER A 36 2.40 -6.42 11.48
CA SER A 36 2.79 -5.44 12.49
C SER A 36 3.44 -4.22 11.85
N GLU A 37 3.30 -3.05 12.46
CA GLU A 37 4.01 -1.82 12.08
C GLU A 37 5.53 -2.05 12.03
N PHE A 38 6.07 -2.80 12.99
CA PHE A 38 7.48 -3.17 13.00
C PHE A 38 7.88 -3.95 11.73
N GLU A 39 7.07 -4.92 11.32
CA GLU A 39 7.33 -5.70 10.12
C GLU A 39 7.18 -4.85 8.84
N LEU A 40 6.18 -3.96 8.80
CA LEU A 40 6.03 -2.95 7.75
C LEU A 40 7.31 -2.12 7.61
N HIS A 41 7.80 -1.56 8.71
CA HIS A 41 9.02 -0.75 8.74
C HIS A 41 10.26 -1.55 8.36
N ARG A 42 10.36 -2.82 8.78
CA ARG A 42 11.44 -3.71 8.37
C ARG A 42 11.45 -3.94 6.85
N LYS A 43 10.29 -4.22 6.25
CA LYS A 43 10.16 -4.41 4.79
C LYS A 43 10.49 -3.13 4.03
N LEU A 44 9.99 -1.97 4.48
CA LEU A 44 10.25 -0.67 3.86
C LEU A 44 11.72 -0.30 3.92
N ARG A 45 12.39 -0.51 5.06
CA ARG A 45 13.85 -0.32 5.17
C ARG A 45 14.64 -1.22 4.22
N GLY A 46 14.19 -2.46 4.01
CA GLY A 46 14.76 -3.35 2.99
C GLY A 46 14.62 -2.83 1.56
N MET A 47 13.63 -1.96 1.30
CA MET A 47 13.34 -1.35 0.00
C MET A 47 13.65 0.15 -0.03
N ARG A 48 14.55 0.64 0.84
CA ARG A 48 14.94 2.07 0.95
C ARG A 48 15.50 2.69 -0.33
N SER A 49 15.95 1.87 -1.30
CA SER A 49 16.39 2.38 -2.61
C SER A 49 15.22 2.76 -3.51
N LEU A 50 14.03 2.24 -3.23
CA LEU A 50 12.80 2.46 -3.99
C LEU A 50 11.87 3.44 -3.27
N PHE A 51 11.80 3.33 -1.94
CA PHE A 51 10.88 4.11 -1.12
C PHE A 51 11.58 5.05 -0.15
N LYS A 52 11.06 6.28 -0.11
CA LYS A 52 11.20 7.19 1.03
C LYS A 52 10.24 6.70 2.10
N PHE A 53 10.75 6.59 3.31
CA PHE A 53 10.02 6.02 4.43
C PHE A 53 9.53 7.09 5.43
N GLU A 54 10.22 8.22 5.52
CA GLU A 54 9.89 9.31 6.46
C GLU A 54 9.89 10.66 5.73
N PRO A 55 8.97 11.58 6.10
CA PRO A 55 7.87 11.42 7.07
C PRO A 55 6.67 10.62 6.52
N HIS A 56 6.67 10.29 5.23
CA HIS A 56 5.63 9.51 4.59
C HIS A 56 6.24 8.45 3.68
N ILE A 57 5.50 7.37 3.47
CA ILE A 57 5.84 6.36 2.49
C ILE A 57 5.59 6.94 1.09
N ASP A 58 6.66 7.16 0.32
CA ASP A 58 6.60 7.65 -1.06
C ASP A 58 7.71 7.00 -1.90
N LEU A 59 7.63 7.12 -3.22
CA LEU A 59 8.68 6.66 -4.13
C LEU A 59 9.84 7.66 -4.22
N HIS A 60 11.07 7.14 -4.27
CA HIS A 60 12.24 7.97 -4.55
C HIS A 60 12.19 8.58 -5.96
N HIS A 61 11.73 7.79 -6.93
CA HIS A 61 11.69 8.19 -8.34
C HIS A 61 10.35 7.84 -8.97
N ARG A 62 9.68 8.86 -9.53
CA ARG A 62 8.41 8.69 -10.27
C ARG A 62 8.55 7.76 -11.48
N SER A 63 9.72 7.76 -12.12
CA SER A 63 10.02 6.87 -13.24
C SER A 63 9.92 5.39 -12.90
N PHE A 64 10.05 5.02 -11.62
CA PHE A 64 9.82 3.65 -11.17
C PHE A 64 8.34 3.25 -11.23
N LEU A 65 7.44 4.16 -10.87
CA LEU A 65 6.01 3.95 -11.04
C LEU A 65 5.65 3.86 -12.53
N ASP A 66 6.16 4.80 -13.33
CA ASP A 66 5.92 4.80 -14.77
C ASP A 66 6.45 3.54 -15.44
N PHE A 67 7.58 3.00 -14.97
CA PHE A 67 8.10 1.71 -15.41
C PHE A 67 7.11 0.59 -15.11
N LEU A 68 6.62 0.48 -13.87
CA LEU A 68 5.68 -0.58 -13.45
C LEU A 68 4.33 -0.50 -14.17
N GLN A 69 3.91 0.70 -14.58
CA GLN A 69 2.65 0.95 -15.28
C GLN A 69 2.78 0.84 -16.81
N ASP A 70 3.98 0.64 -17.35
CA ASP A 70 4.21 0.45 -18.78
C ASP A 70 4.45 -1.04 -19.07
N PRO A 71 3.49 -1.74 -19.72
CA PRO A 71 3.62 -3.17 -19.98
C PRO A 71 4.78 -3.50 -20.93
N SER A 72 5.15 -2.58 -21.83
CA SER A 72 6.25 -2.77 -22.77
C SER A 72 7.62 -2.71 -22.08
N ARG A 73 7.71 -1.98 -20.96
CA ARG A 73 8.97 -1.79 -20.22
C ARG A 73 9.11 -2.76 -19.05
N SER A 74 8.02 -3.05 -18.35
CA SER A 74 8.04 -3.86 -17.12
C SER A 74 7.81 -5.35 -17.34
N CYS A 75 7.24 -5.76 -18.48
CA CYS A 75 6.98 -7.16 -18.82
C CYS A 75 6.32 -7.92 -17.65
N ARG A 76 7.03 -8.86 -17.02
CA ARG A 76 6.55 -9.66 -15.88
C ARG A 76 6.30 -8.86 -14.59
N PHE A 77 6.84 -7.64 -14.51
CA PHE A 77 6.66 -6.73 -13.39
C PHE A 77 5.56 -5.71 -13.62
N TYR A 78 4.82 -5.82 -14.72
CA TYR A 78 3.72 -4.93 -15.04
C TYR A 78 2.65 -4.98 -13.96
N ILE A 79 2.29 -3.81 -13.45
CA ILE A 79 1.21 -3.59 -12.51
C ILE A 79 0.21 -2.66 -13.18
N SER A 80 -0.89 -3.23 -13.66
CA SER A 80 -2.04 -2.45 -14.12
C SER A 80 -2.57 -1.59 -12.98
N GLN A 81 -2.78 -0.30 -13.24
CA GLN A 81 -3.35 0.64 -12.28
C GLN A 81 -4.74 0.17 -11.80
N GLU A 82 -5.58 -0.31 -12.72
CA GLU A 82 -6.92 -0.82 -12.40
C GLU A 82 -6.84 -2.05 -11.48
N ASN A 83 -5.94 -2.99 -11.78
CA ASN A 83 -5.75 -4.19 -10.95
C ASN A 83 -5.18 -3.83 -9.57
N ALA A 84 -4.25 -2.87 -9.52
CA ALA A 84 -3.69 -2.35 -8.29
C ALA A 84 -4.80 -1.72 -7.42
N GLN A 85 -5.63 -0.86 -8.01
CA GLN A 85 -6.77 -0.21 -7.34
C GLN A 85 -7.81 -1.23 -6.84
N ARG A 86 -8.23 -2.18 -7.69
CA ARG A 86 -9.14 -3.26 -7.27
C ARG A 86 -8.58 -4.04 -6.09
N ARG A 87 -7.28 -4.36 -6.10
CA ARG A 87 -6.65 -5.09 -5.01
C ARG A 87 -6.60 -4.27 -3.72
N TYR A 88 -6.32 -2.98 -3.81
CA TYR A 88 -6.32 -2.08 -2.67
C TYR A 88 -7.71 -1.98 -2.02
N LEU A 89 -8.76 -1.79 -2.82
CA LEU A 89 -10.15 -1.81 -2.32
C LEU A 89 -10.54 -3.16 -1.71
N GLY A 90 -10.05 -4.26 -2.29
CA GLY A 90 -10.21 -5.60 -1.72
C GLY A 90 -9.62 -5.69 -0.31
N LEU A 91 -8.39 -5.18 -0.10
CA LEU A 91 -7.75 -5.18 1.22
C LEU A 91 -8.49 -4.31 2.25
N ILE A 92 -9.02 -3.16 1.82
CA ILE A 92 -9.89 -2.33 2.69
C ILE A 92 -11.12 -3.15 3.11
N THR A 93 -11.76 -3.81 2.16
CA THR A 93 -12.96 -4.62 2.41
C THR A 93 -12.65 -5.77 3.36
N ASP A 94 -11.56 -6.52 3.11
CA ASP A 94 -11.12 -7.62 3.96
C ASP A 94 -10.80 -7.15 5.39
N SER A 95 -10.16 -5.98 5.53
CA SER A 95 -9.85 -5.37 6.83
C SER A 95 -11.12 -5.01 7.62
N VAL A 96 -12.12 -4.43 6.95
CA VAL A 96 -13.43 -4.12 7.56
C VAL A 96 -14.17 -5.38 7.99
N VAL A 97 -14.16 -6.43 7.15
CA VAL A 97 -14.79 -7.72 7.48
C VAL A 97 -14.13 -8.34 8.71
N GLN A 98 -12.79 -8.40 8.76
CA GLN A 98 -12.05 -8.93 9.91
C GLN A 98 -12.31 -8.12 11.19
N PHE A 99 -12.44 -6.80 11.08
CA PHE A 99 -12.79 -5.96 12.22
C PHE A 99 -14.19 -6.31 12.72
N ALA A 100 -15.18 -6.40 11.82
CA ALA A 100 -16.55 -6.76 12.15
C ALA A 100 -16.63 -8.14 12.84
N GLU A 101 -15.96 -9.15 12.31
CA GLU A 101 -15.88 -10.50 12.89
C GLU A 101 -15.34 -10.45 14.33
N LYS A 102 -14.20 -9.78 14.56
CA LYS A 102 -13.62 -9.65 15.90
C LYS A 102 -14.54 -8.93 16.88
N THR A 103 -15.30 -7.93 16.43
CA THR A 103 -16.23 -7.20 17.30
C THR A 103 -17.49 -8.00 17.61
N ILE A 104 -17.94 -8.89 16.71
CA ILE A 104 -19.11 -9.74 16.92
C ILE A 104 -18.76 -10.90 17.87
N ASP A 105 -17.55 -11.44 17.77
CA ASP A 105 -17.09 -12.58 18.59
C ASP A 105 -16.63 -12.19 20.01
N GLN A 106 -16.59 -10.90 20.36
CA GLN A 106 -16.32 -10.45 21.73
C GLN A 106 -17.62 -10.37 22.54
N PRO A 107 -17.82 -11.22 23.58
CA PRO A 107 -18.90 -11.02 24.53
C PRO A 107 -18.59 -9.79 25.39
N ASN A 108 -19.61 -8.96 25.65
CA ASN A 108 -19.55 -7.79 26.54
C ASN A 108 -18.90 -8.09 27.90
#